data_AF-A0AAU8FTH7-F1
#
_entry.id   AF-A0AAU8FTH7-F1
#
_cell.length_a   1.000
_cell.length_b   1.000
_cell.length_c   1.000
_cell.angle_alpha   90.00
_cell.angle_beta   90.00
_cell.angle_gamma   90.00
#
_symmetry.space_group_name_H-M   'P 1'
#
loop_
_entity.id
_entity.type
_entity.pdbx_description
1 polymer ?
#
loop_
_entity_poly.entity_id
_entity_poly.type
_entity_poly.pdbx_seq_one_letter_code
_entity_poly.pdbx_strand_id
1 'polypeptide(L)'
;MTPVSANASILLADDYQPINQKLLQLTDREWEVVSFMADGLTTAEIAECLVIERKSIENYKRRIGKKLEITGRSNLIRFCIVNRDYLRKLYMLVRK
;
A
#
# COMPACT_ATOMS: atom_id res chain seq x y z
N MET A 1 -10.61 16.99 14.02
CA MET A 1 -10.14 16.93 12.62
C MET A 1 -8.92 17.81 12.50
N THR A 2 -7.75 17.28 12.82
CA THR A 2 -6.49 18.02 12.61
C THR A 2 -6.25 18.12 11.11
N PRO A 3 -5.97 19.31 10.57
CA PRO A 3 -5.66 19.45 9.15
C PRO A 3 -4.39 18.65 8.88
N VAL A 4 -4.36 17.95 7.76
CA VAL A 4 -3.17 17.31 7.19
C VAL A 4 -2.14 18.41 6.96
N SER A 5 -1.35 18.68 8.00
CA SER A 5 -0.46 19.82 8.13
C SER A 5 0.74 19.62 7.22
N ALA A 6 0.87 20.52 6.25
CA ALA A 6 2.08 21.12 5.68
C ALA A 6 3.19 20.24 5.08
N ASN A 7 3.31 18.94 5.42
CA ASN A 7 4.32 18.04 4.86
C ASN A 7 3.91 17.44 3.50
N ALA A 8 2.61 17.52 3.14
CA ALA A 8 2.11 17.07 1.85
C ALA A 8 2.52 17.99 0.69
N SER A 9 2.78 19.28 0.96
CA SER A 9 3.05 20.28 -0.08
C SER A 9 4.41 20.09 -0.76
N ILE A 10 5.36 19.42 -0.11
CA ILE A 10 6.72 19.18 -0.64
C ILE A 10 6.73 17.99 -1.65
N LEU A 11 5.67 17.18 -1.68
CA LEU A 11 5.56 16.00 -2.56
C LEU A 11 5.07 16.32 -3.99
N LEU A 12 4.75 17.57 -4.30
CA LEU A 12 3.94 17.92 -5.48
C LEU A 12 4.72 18.50 -6.67
N ALA A 13 6.06 18.46 -6.66
CA ALA A 13 6.82 19.15 -7.69
C ALA A 13 7.07 18.36 -8.99
N ASP A 14 7.11 17.01 -8.99
CA ASP A 14 7.51 16.30 -10.23
C ASP A 14 6.77 15.00 -10.61
N ASP A 15 5.91 14.40 -9.78
CA ASP A 15 5.20 13.15 -10.16
C ASP A 15 3.84 13.00 -9.46
N TYR A 16 2.88 13.86 -9.81
CA TYR A 16 1.50 13.77 -9.30
C TYR A 16 0.72 12.65 -10.00
N GLN A 17 1.13 11.39 -9.81
CA GLN A 17 0.32 10.26 -10.24
C GLN A 17 -0.99 10.24 -9.42
N PRO A 18 -2.17 10.16 -10.05
CA PRO A 18 -3.46 9.98 -9.35
C PRO A 18 -3.47 8.81 -8.36
N ILE A 19 -2.56 7.85 -8.55
CA ILE A 19 -2.36 6.73 -7.63
C ILE A 19 -1.91 7.17 -6.23
N ASN A 20 -1.20 8.30 -6.09
CA ASN A 20 -0.73 8.80 -4.79
C ASN A 20 -1.93 9.09 -3.88
N GLN A 21 -2.97 9.75 -4.40
CA GLN A 21 -4.19 10.04 -3.64
C GLN A 21 -4.90 8.75 -3.19
N LYS A 22 -4.89 7.71 -4.04
CA LYS A 22 -5.46 6.39 -3.70
C LYS A 22 -4.61 5.66 -2.64
N LEU A 23 -3.28 5.75 -2.74
CA LEU A 23 -2.34 5.19 -1.76
C LEU A 23 -2.48 5.85 -0.39
N LEU A 24 -2.75 7.16 -0.34
CA LEU A 24 -3.02 7.88 0.90
C LEU A 24 -4.32 7.43 1.60
N GLN A 25 -5.25 6.78 0.89
CA GLN A 25 -6.48 6.22 1.47
C GLN A 25 -6.29 4.82 2.08
N LEU A 26 -5.11 4.22 1.94
CA LEU A 26 -4.80 2.96 2.59
C LEU A 26 -4.67 3.15 4.10
N THR A 27 -5.26 2.23 4.86
CA THR A 27 -5.09 2.18 6.31
C THR A 27 -3.69 1.68 6.67
N ASP A 28 -3.28 1.85 7.92
CA ASP A 28 -1.95 1.37 8.38
C ASP A 28 -1.77 -0.13 8.15
N ARG A 29 -2.82 -0.92 8.43
CA ARG A 29 -2.79 -2.37 8.20
C ARG A 29 -2.76 -2.73 6.71
N GLU A 30 -3.40 -1.95 5.85
CA GLU A 30 -3.32 -2.15 4.40
C GLU A 30 -1.92 -1.80 3.87
N TRP A 31 -1.28 -0.78 4.42
CA TRP A 31 0.11 -0.42 4.13
C TRP A 31 1.09 -1.52 4.51
N GLU A 32 0.93 -2.14 5.69
CA GLU A 32 1.73 -3.30 6.08
C GLU A 32 1.62 -4.43 5.04
N VAL A 33 0.39 -4.77 4.62
CA VAL A 33 0.17 -5.81 3.59
C VAL A 33 0.79 -5.41 2.24
N VAL A 34 0.69 -4.14 1.83
CA VAL A 34 1.37 -3.62 0.63
C VAL A 34 2.89 -3.77 0.75
N SER A 35 3.46 -3.45 1.90
CA SER A 35 4.90 -3.56 2.16
C SER A 35 5.37 -5.01 2.02
N PHE A 36 4.68 -5.96 2.64
CA PHE A 36 5.04 -7.37 2.50
C PHE A 36 4.88 -7.90 1.07
N MET A 37 3.84 -7.46 0.34
CA MET A 37 3.69 -7.81 -1.07
C MET A 37 4.82 -7.23 -1.93
N ALA A 38 5.28 -6.02 -1.63
CA ALA A 38 6.41 -5.40 -2.31
C ALA A 38 7.73 -6.13 -2.03
N ASP A 39 7.84 -6.74 -0.85
CA ASP A 39 8.95 -7.63 -0.48
C ASP A 39 8.80 -9.05 -1.04
N GLY A 40 7.75 -9.33 -1.80
CA GLY A 40 7.54 -10.60 -2.51
C GLY A 40 6.94 -11.72 -1.67
N LEU A 41 6.48 -11.44 -0.45
CA LEU A 41 5.88 -12.46 0.42
C LEU A 41 4.55 -12.97 -0.14
N THR A 42 4.33 -14.27 0.02
CA THR A 42 3.10 -14.96 -0.31
C THR A 42 2.00 -14.65 0.70
N THR A 43 0.74 -14.90 0.33
CA THR A 43 -0.41 -14.72 1.25
C THR A 43 -0.25 -15.52 2.55
N ALA A 44 0.43 -16.68 2.52
CA ALA A 44 0.68 -17.50 3.71
C ALA A 44 1.74 -16.86 4.62
N GLU A 45 2.88 -16.46 4.07
CA GLU A 45 3.95 -15.80 4.83
C GLU A 45 3.47 -14.49 5.46
N ILE A 46 2.69 -13.68 4.71
CA ILE A 46 2.09 -12.45 5.26
C ILE A 46 1.17 -12.77 6.44
N ALA A 47 0.36 -13.83 6.33
CA ALA A 47 -0.56 -14.25 7.38
C ALA A 47 0.19 -14.65 8.65
N GLU A 48 1.31 -15.35 8.50
CA GLU A 48 2.21 -15.73 9.60
C GLU A 48 2.88 -14.50 10.23
N CYS A 49 3.46 -13.60 9.44
CA CYS A 49 4.07 -12.36 9.93
C CYS A 49 3.07 -11.49 10.72
N LEU A 50 1.80 -11.51 10.29
CA LEU A 50 0.74 -10.71 10.86
C LEU A 50 -0.09 -11.44 11.93
N VAL A 51 0.20 -12.71 12.20
CA VAL A 51 -0.49 -13.60 13.15
C VAL A 51 -2.01 -13.59 12.95
N ILE A 52 -2.46 -13.72 11.70
CA ILE A 52 -3.88 -13.75 11.33
C ILE A 52 -4.14 -14.79 10.23
N GLU A 53 -5.40 -15.09 9.95
CA GLU A 53 -5.74 -16.07 8.92
C GLU A 53 -5.41 -15.60 7.49
N ARG A 54 -5.04 -16.55 6.61
CA ARG A 54 -4.83 -16.31 5.17
C ARG A 54 -6.03 -15.61 4.51
N LYS A 55 -7.25 -15.97 4.92
CA LYS A 55 -8.50 -15.36 4.40
C LYS A 55 -8.58 -13.87 4.71
N SER A 56 -8.05 -13.43 5.85
CA SER A 56 -7.94 -12.01 6.18
C SER A 56 -6.96 -11.30 5.26
N ILE A 57 -5.83 -11.91 4.92
CA ILE A 57 -4.88 -11.34 3.94
C ILE A 57 -5.52 -11.23 2.55
N GLU A 58 -6.28 -12.23 2.10
CA GLU A 58 -7.03 -12.14 0.84
C GLU A 58 -8.07 -11.01 0.86
N ASN A 59 -8.74 -10.81 2.00
CA ASN A 59 -9.67 -9.69 2.20
C ASN A 59 -8.95 -8.34 2.13
N TYR A 60 -7.78 -8.19 2.76
CA TYR A 60 -6.96 -6.99 2.64
C TYR A 60 -6.55 -6.74 1.19
N LYS A 61 -6.00 -7.74 0.49
CA LYS A 61 -5.61 -7.62 -0.92
C LYS A 61 -6.78 -7.20 -1.81
N ARG A 62 -7.99 -7.72 -1.56
CA ARG A 62 -9.20 -7.29 -2.28
C ARG A 62 -9.55 -5.82 -2.01
N ARG A 63 -9.50 -5.38 -0.75
CA ARG A 63 -9.79 -4.00 -0.36
C ARG A 63 -8.77 -3.02 -0.94
N ILE A 64 -7.47 -3.36 -0.86
CA ILE A 64 -6.37 -2.60 -1.46
C ILE A 64 -6.57 -2.48 -2.97
N GLY A 65 -6.78 -3.60 -3.68
CA GLY A 65 -7.03 -3.59 -5.12
C GLY A 65 -8.22 -2.71 -5.50
N LYS A 66 -9.31 -2.71 -4.72
CA LYS A 66 -10.45 -1.81 -4.92
C LYS A 66 -10.07 -0.34 -4.71
N LYS A 67 -9.33 0.00 -3.66
CA LYS A 67 -8.90 1.39 -3.38
C LYS A 67 -7.94 1.92 -4.44
N LEU A 68 -7.04 1.07 -4.94
CA LEU A 68 -6.07 1.43 -5.96
C LEU A 68 -6.64 1.31 -7.39
N GLU A 69 -7.85 0.79 -7.54
CA GLU A 69 -8.49 0.45 -8.82
C GLU A 69 -7.65 -0.52 -9.68
N ILE A 70 -6.93 -1.42 -9.02
CA ILE A 70 -6.14 -2.47 -9.67
C ILE A 70 -6.96 -3.77 -9.65
N THR A 71 -7.37 -4.21 -10.84
CA THR A 71 -8.10 -5.46 -11.02
C THR A 71 -7.13 -6.63 -11.26
N GLY A 72 -7.48 -7.80 -10.72
CA GLY A 72 -6.66 -9.01 -10.84
C GLY A 72 -5.64 -9.18 -9.71
N ARG A 73 -5.65 -10.36 -9.07
CA ARG A 73 -4.80 -10.66 -7.90
C ARG A 73 -3.32 -10.54 -8.22
N SER A 74 -2.89 -11.04 -9.38
CA SER A 74 -1.50 -11.00 -9.83
C SER A 74 -1.03 -9.60 -10.19
N ASN A 75 -1.93 -8.73 -10.69
CA ASN A 75 -1.60 -7.36 -11.06
C ASN A 75 -1.29 -6.51 -9.83
N LEU A 76 -2.02 -6.68 -8.73
CA LEU A 76 -1.74 -5.98 -7.48
C LEU A 76 -0.35 -6.34 -6.93
N ILE A 77 -0.02 -7.64 -6.92
CA ILE A 77 1.29 -8.11 -6.45
C ILE A 77 2.40 -7.55 -7.35
N ARG A 78 2.23 -7.65 -8.68
CA ARG A 78 3.18 -7.11 -9.65
C ARG A 78 3.38 -5.60 -9.47
N PHE A 79 2.30 -4.86 -9.25
CA PHE A 79 2.36 -3.43 -8.95
C PHE A 79 3.22 -3.15 -7.71
N CYS A 80 3.01 -3.90 -6.62
CA CYS A 80 3.78 -3.73 -5.39
C CYS A 80 5.26 -4.03 -5.59
N ILE A 81 5.61 -5.11 -6.30
CA ILE A 81 7.00 -5.51 -6.55
C ILE A 81 7.70 -4.48 -7.45
N VAL A 82 7.07 -4.09 -8.57
CA VAL A 82 7.67 -3.14 -9.53
C VAL A 82 7.87 -1.75 -8.91
N ASN A 83 7.00 -1.34 -8.01
CA ASN A 83 7.04 0.00 -7.38
C ASN A 83 7.57 -0.01 -5.95
N ARG A 84 8.31 -1.05 -5.55
CA ARG A 84 8.74 -1.28 -4.15
C ARG A 84 9.40 -0.05 -3.51
N ASP A 85 10.40 0.53 -4.17
CA ASP A 85 11.17 1.65 -3.61
C ASP A 85 10.32 2.92 -3.50
N TYR A 86 9.45 3.15 -4.49
CA TYR A 86 8.49 4.25 -4.47
C TYR A 86 7.47 4.10 -3.32
N LEU A 87 6.90 2.90 -3.13
CA LEU A 87 5.94 2.63 -2.05
C LEU A 87 6.58 2.82 -0.67
N ARG A 88 7.83 2.37 -0.50
CA ARG A 88 8.59 2.58 0.74
C ARG A 88 8.86 4.05 1.01
N LYS A 89 9.31 4.80 -0.01
CA LYS A 89 9.53 6.25 0.11
C LYS A 89 8.23 6.97 0.50
N LEU A 90 7.11 6.64 -0.15
CA LEU A 90 5.82 7.25 0.16
C LEU A 90 5.35 6.92 1.59
N TYR A 91 5.45 5.66 2.01
CA TYR A 91 5.09 5.24 3.37
C TYR A 91 5.88 6.02 4.43
N MET A 92 7.20 6.14 4.26
CA MET A 92 8.09 6.92 5.14
C MET A 92 7.71 8.39 5.23
N LEU A 93 7.20 8.99 4.16
CA LEU A 93 6.81 10.40 4.13
C LEU A 93 5.47 10.67 4.80
N VAL A 94 4.55 9.71 4.75
CA VAL A 94 3.15 9.90 5.18
C VAL A 94 2.93 9.50 6.64
N ARG A 95 3.71 8.54 7.16
CA ARG A 95 3.46 7.88 8.45
C ARG A 95 4.60 8.07 9.47
N LYS A 96 5.27 9.22 9.44
CA LYS A 96 6.27 9.64 10.45
C LYS A 96 5.77 9.48 11.88
#